data_AF-K9ZS23-F1
#
_entry.id   AF-K9ZS23-F1
#
_cell.length_a   1.000
_cell.length_b   1.000
_cell.length_c   1.000
_cell.angle_alpha   90.00
_cell.angle_beta   90.00
_cell.angle_gamma   90.00
#
_symmetry.space_group_name_H-M   'P 1'
#
loop_
_entity.id
_entity.type
_entity.pdbx_description
1 polymer ?
#
loop_
_entity_poly.entity_id
_entity_poly.type
_entity_poly.pdbx_seq_one_letter_code
_entity_poly.pdbx_strand_id
1 'polypeptide(L)'
;MLTIVAKRVQSRLSRKGLKVELKDVKTYLQNNVSNVNNITDRETNKATDYFMSTATKLTVIQEDVEPMITNESAPELEALTNNNSDELEPTQETSICVDVENGNIAELTQEELETLTSEDVDTVNRVDDVNTASIQDIDSSELYTNRPALDTEEETALATATKSELIASTANSLGVVLNTAEIELIASNFNSSSEDLTDSLEEIKSAIVAFIQYKVSLNSQKISETLEEISQVASDGFSQNSEQLTTGLQGINSQLQEQTKDFKSKVKSTLAAFKIPSLKAG
;
A
#
# COMPACT_ATOMS: atom_id res chain seq x y z
N MET A 1 20.37 18.74 -14.48
CA MET A 1 19.30 17.84 -14.94
C MET A 1 18.21 17.62 -13.87
N LEU A 2 18.60 17.24 -12.64
CA LEU A 2 17.69 17.04 -11.50
C LEU A 2 16.59 18.11 -11.33
N THR A 3 16.92 19.39 -11.35
CA THR A 3 15.92 20.48 -11.18
C THR A 3 14.84 20.47 -12.28
N ILE A 4 15.19 20.10 -13.51
CA ILE A 4 14.24 20.06 -14.63
C ILE A 4 13.26 18.90 -14.43
N VAL A 5 13.77 17.73 -14.02
CA VAL A 5 12.95 16.54 -13.74
C VAL A 5 12.07 16.77 -12.52
N ALA A 6 12.60 17.36 -11.44
CA ALA A 6 11.82 17.73 -10.27
C ALA A 6 10.66 18.68 -10.60
N LYS A 7 10.90 19.70 -11.45
CA LYS A 7 9.82 20.58 -11.95
C LYS A 7 8.78 19.82 -12.80
N ARG A 8 9.20 18.82 -13.59
CA ARG A 8 8.30 17.98 -14.38
C ARG A 8 7.40 17.13 -13.47
N VAL A 9 7.96 16.49 -12.44
CA VAL A 9 7.20 15.74 -11.43
C VAL A 9 6.23 16.67 -10.70
N GLN A 10 6.70 17.81 -10.21
CA GLN A 10 5.86 18.81 -9.53
C GLN A 10 4.68 19.29 -10.41
N SER A 11 4.93 19.56 -11.70
CA SER A 11 3.87 19.93 -12.66
C SER A 11 2.85 18.81 -12.88
N ARG A 12 3.27 17.54 -12.85
CA ARG A 12 2.35 16.39 -12.97
C ARG A 12 1.51 16.24 -11.70
N LEU A 13 2.11 16.36 -10.52
CA LEU A 13 1.41 16.31 -9.24
C LEU A 13 0.40 17.44 -9.12
N SER A 14 0.76 18.67 -9.50
CA SER A 14 -0.14 19.82 -9.47
C SER A 14 -1.34 19.64 -10.41
N ARG A 15 -1.15 18.99 -11.56
CA ARG A 15 -2.26 18.65 -12.48
C ARG A 15 -3.19 17.58 -11.91
N LYS A 16 -2.70 16.75 -10.99
CA LYS A 16 -3.48 15.76 -10.24
C LYS A 16 -4.07 16.33 -8.93
N GLY A 17 -4.00 17.65 -8.73
CA GLY A 17 -4.54 18.31 -7.53
C GLY A 17 -3.60 18.29 -6.32
N LEU A 18 -2.39 17.74 -6.43
CA LEU A 18 -1.45 17.66 -5.33
C LEU A 18 -0.39 18.76 -5.41
N LYS A 19 -0.34 19.63 -4.39
CA LYS A 19 0.73 20.63 -4.24
C LYS A 19 1.86 20.06 -3.39
N VAL A 20 3.03 19.88 -4.00
CA VAL A 20 4.25 19.42 -3.32
C VAL A 20 5.36 20.46 -3.50
N GLU A 21 6.16 20.70 -2.48
CA GLU A 21 7.29 21.61 -2.58
C GLU A 21 8.39 21.03 -3.47
N LEU A 22 9.07 21.90 -4.23
CA LEU A 22 10.15 21.48 -5.13
C LEU A 22 11.33 20.87 -4.36
N LYS A 23 11.54 21.27 -3.09
CA LYS A 23 12.59 20.76 -2.22
C LYS A 23 12.39 19.28 -1.93
N ASP A 24 11.18 18.87 -1.59
CA ASP A 24 10.87 17.47 -1.24
C ASP A 24 11.03 16.54 -2.42
N VAL A 25 10.57 16.97 -3.60
CA VAL A 25 10.74 16.20 -4.85
C VAL A 25 12.22 16.01 -5.18
N LYS A 26 13.06 17.03 -4.95
CA LYS A 26 14.51 16.92 -5.16
C LYS A 26 15.16 15.95 -4.19
N THR A 27 14.84 16.06 -2.90
CA THR A 27 15.35 15.16 -1.87
C THR A 27 14.99 13.71 -2.18
N TYR A 28 13.73 13.46 -2.56
CA TYR A 28 13.29 12.12 -2.96
C TYR A 28 14.09 11.57 -4.15
N LEU A 29 14.24 12.35 -5.22
CA LEU A 29 14.99 11.93 -6.40
C LEU A 29 16.47 11.71 -6.11
N GLN A 30 17.09 12.51 -5.24
CA GLN A 30 18.49 12.32 -4.84
C GLN A 30 18.72 11.02 -4.07
N ASN A 31 17.76 10.63 -3.23
CA ASN A 31 17.88 9.44 -2.39
C ASN A 31 17.50 8.14 -3.11
N ASN A 32 16.67 8.22 -4.16
CA ASN A 32 16.06 7.04 -4.78
C ASN A 32 16.51 6.77 -6.23
N VAL A 33 17.28 7.66 -6.84
CA VAL A 33 17.79 7.50 -8.21
C VAL A 33 19.28 7.22 -8.19
N SER A 34 19.70 6.12 -8.81
CA SER A 34 21.10 5.69 -8.86
C SER A 34 21.98 6.66 -9.64
N ASN A 35 21.43 7.39 -10.63
CA ASN A 35 22.18 8.36 -11.42
C ASN A 35 21.42 9.69 -11.62
N VAL A 36 21.74 10.69 -10.79
CA VAL A 36 21.13 12.03 -10.79
C VAL A 36 21.35 12.80 -12.11
N ASN A 37 22.38 12.41 -12.87
CA ASN A 37 22.71 13.02 -14.16
C ASN A 37 22.00 12.35 -15.35
N ASN A 38 21.26 11.25 -15.14
CA ASN A 38 20.48 10.61 -16.19
C ASN A 38 19.23 9.94 -15.61
N ILE A 39 18.26 10.76 -15.22
CA ILE A 39 17.00 10.27 -14.63
C ILE A 39 16.09 9.79 -15.76
N THR A 40 15.65 8.55 -15.67
CA THR A 40 14.76 7.91 -16.64
C THR A 40 13.30 8.33 -16.43
N ASP A 41 12.47 8.16 -17.46
CA ASP A 41 11.02 8.39 -17.33
C ASP A 41 10.36 7.41 -16.34
N ARG A 42 10.93 6.19 -16.20
CA ARG A 42 10.48 5.20 -15.21
C ARG A 42 10.66 5.73 -13.79
N GLU A 43 11.82 6.29 -13.47
CA GLU A 43 12.09 6.90 -12.15
C GLU A 43 11.23 8.15 -11.91
N THR A 44 10.99 8.93 -12.96
CA THR A 44 10.09 10.10 -12.91
C THR A 44 8.65 9.68 -12.56
N ASN A 45 8.17 8.58 -13.16
CA ASN A 45 6.84 8.03 -12.85
C ASN A 45 6.79 7.48 -11.42
N LYS A 46 7.82 6.71 -11.01
CA LYS A 46 7.92 6.18 -9.64
C LYS A 46 7.88 7.29 -8.57
N ALA A 47 8.58 8.40 -8.80
CA ALA A 47 8.52 9.57 -7.92
C ALA A 47 7.12 10.20 -7.88
N THR A 48 6.43 10.28 -9.02
CA THR A 48 5.05 10.79 -9.08
C THR A 48 4.10 9.89 -8.28
N ASP A 49 4.22 8.57 -8.44
CA ASP A 49 3.37 7.59 -7.75
C ASP A 49 3.60 7.58 -6.25
N TYR A 50 4.86 7.72 -5.81
CA TYR A 50 5.21 7.88 -4.40
C TYR A 50 4.43 9.03 -3.75
N PHE A 51 4.55 10.26 -4.28
CA PHE A 51 3.86 11.41 -3.69
C PHE A 51 2.33 11.33 -3.76
N MET A 52 1.77 10.71 -4.81
CA MET A 52 0.33 10.44 -4.87
C MET A 52 -0.10 9.49 -3.75
N SER A 53 0.64 8.39 -3.54
CA SER A 53 0.32 7.41 -2.49
C SER A 53 0.48 7.96 -1.06
N THR A 54 1.50 8.80 -0.84
CA THR A 54 1.70 9.47 0.46
C THR A 54 0.59 10.47 0.76
N ALA A 55 0.13 11.22 -0.23
CA ALA A 55 -0.96 12.18 -0.06
C ALA A 55 -2.30 11.52 0.25
N THR A 56 -2.61 10.39 -0.41
CA THR A 56 -3.81 9.61 -0.09
C THR A 56 -3.75 9.00 1.30
N LYS A 57 -2.56 8.65 1.79
CA LYS A 57 -2.39 8.12 3.16
C LYS A 57 -2.60 9.17 4.26
N LEU A 58 -2.37 10.45 3.96
CA LEU A 58 -2.51 11.56 4.92
C LEU A 58 -3.92 12.19 4.95
N THR A 59 -4.75 11.92 3.94
CA THR A 59 -6.14 12.42 3.89
C THR A 59 -7.15 11.47 4.55
N VAL A 60 -6.72 10.29 5.01
CA VAL A 60 -7.50 9.42 5.90
C VAL A 60 -7.24 9.88 7.35
N ILE A 61 -7.66 11.10 7.67
CA ILE A 61 -7.91 11.50 9.05
C ILE A 61 -9.42 11.36 9.22
N GLN A 62 -9.80 10.51 10.16
CA GLN A 62 -11.17 10.28 10.59
C GLN A 62 -11.88 11.63 10.79
N GLU A 63 -12.93 11.84 10.02
CA GLU A 63 -13.90 12.91 10.25
C GLU A 63 -14.64 12.54 11.54
N ASP A 64 -14.04 12.92 12.68
CA ASP A 64 -14.71 12.90 13.98
C ASP A 64 -15.85 13.92 13.88
N VAL A 65 -17.05 13.40 13.71
CA VAL A 65 -18.30 14.15 13.65
C VAL A 65 -18.53 14.80 15.01
N GLU A 66 -18.10 16.05 15.18
CA GLU A 66 -18.59 16.87 16.29
C GLU A 66 -20.10 17.10 16.10
N PRO A 67 -20.96 16.70 17.06
CA PRO A 67 -22.38 16.97 16.96
C PRO A 67 -22.64 18.47 17.10
N MET A 68 -23.29 19.05 16.08
CA MET A 68 -23.88 20.37 16.13
C MET A 68 -24.75 20.52 17.38
N ILE A 69 -24.30 21.33 18.35
CA ILE A 69 -25.17 21.89 19.38
C ILE A 69 -25.58 23.28 18.91
N THR A 70 -26.87 23.43 18.69
CA THR A 70 -27.57 24.66 18.33
C THR A 70 -27.43 25.74 19.40
N ASN A 71 -27.17 26.98 18.95
CA ASN A 71 -27.20 28.21 19.72
C ASN A 71 -28.54 28.44 20.42
N GLU A 72 -28.52 28.81 21.71
CA GLU A 72 -29.51 29.73 22.27
C GLU A 72 -28.98 30.52 23.48
N SER A 73 -28.86 31.84 23.27
CA SER A 73 -29.00 32.96 24.23
C SER A 73 -28.03 33.18 25.41
N ALA A 74 -27.32 34.31 25.32
CA ALA A 74 -26.71 35.10 26.41
C ALA A 74 -27.79 35.92 27.18
N PRO A 75 -27.49 36.78 28.20
CA PRO A 75 -26.20 37.18 28.77
C PRO A 75 -26.15 37.36 30.32
N GLU A 76 -24.98 37.82 30.79
CA GLU A 76 -24.74 38.85 31.83
C GLU A 76 -24.13 38.50 33.22
N LEU A 77 -23.09 39.30 33.52
CA LEU A 77 -22.66 39.89 34.79
C LEU A 77 -21.68 39.17 35.75
N GLU A 78 -20.50 39.82 35.81
CA GLU A 78 -19.77 40.29 37.01
C GLU A 78 -18.74 39.41 37.73
N ALA A 79 -17.49 39.89 37.60
CA ALA A 79 -16.51 40.22 38.63
C ALA A 79 -16.16 39.17 39.70
N LEU A 80 -14.86 38.83 39.78
CA LEU A 80 -13.96 39.32 40.83
C LEU A 80 -12.54 38.76 40.67
N THR A 81 -11.59 39.69 40.73
CA THR A 81 -10.23 39.59 41.25
C THR A 81 -9.86 38.33 42.06
N ASN A 82 -8.68 37.76 41.81
CA ASN A 82 -7.58 37.88 42.79
C ASN A 82 -6.25 37.29 42.29
N ASN A 83 -5.20 38.04 42.59
CA ASN A 83 -3.79 37.70 42.47
C ASN A 83 -3.46 36.47 43.32
N ASN A 84 -2.56 35.62 42.83
CA ASN A 84 -1.46 35.11 43.64
C ASN A 84 -0.31 34.68 42.74
N SER A 85 0.78 35.41 42.88
CA SER A 85 2.13 34.99 42.55
C SER A 85 2.44 33.72 43.33
N ASP A 86 2.89 32.67 42.66
CA ASP A 86 3.79 31.73 43.30
C ASP A 86 4.92 31.35 42.36
N GLU A 87 6.09 31.68 42.89
CA GLU A 87 7.45 31.48 42.46
C GLU A 87 7.76 29.99 42.42
N LEU A 88 7.99 29.44 41.23
CA LEU A 88 8.56 28.10 41.06
C LEU A 88 9.84 28.21 40.24
N GLU A 89 10.92 27.90 40.93
CA GLU A 89 12.29 27.92 40.44
C GLU A 89 12.47 27.05 39.18
N PRO A 90 13.33 27.47 38.23
CA PRO A 90 13.78 26.58 37.18
C PRO A 90 14.71 25.53 37.81
N THR A 91 14.25 24.29 37.78
CA THR A 91 15.08 23.10 38.03
C THR A 91 16.30 23.16 37.12
N GLN A 92 17.49 23.18 37.73
CA GLN A 92 18.74 23.13 37.01
C GLN A 92 18.89 21.77 36.33
N GLU A 93 18.69 21.74 35.02
CA GLU A 93 19.10 20.63 34.16
C GLU A 93 20.63 20.49 34.27
N THR A 94 21.06 19.44 34.95
CA THR A 94 22.46 19.01 34.96
C THR A 94 22.76 18.40 33.59
N SER A 95 23.14 19.27 32.66
CA SER A 95 23.70 18.91 31.37
C SER A 95 25.02 18.16 31.60
N ILE A 96 24.97 16.84 31.54
CA ILE A 96 26.17 16.00 31.50
C ILE A 96 26.69 16.08 30.06
N CYS A 97 27.66 16.97 29.84
CA CYS A 97 28.51 16.94 28.67
C CYS A 97 29.28 15.61 28.68
N VAL A 98 28.82 14.64 27.88
CA VAL A 98 29.65 13.51 27.49
C VAL A 98 30.54 14.03 26.38
N ASP A 99 31.80 14.29 26.71
CA ASP A 99 32.88 14.49 25.74
C ASP A 99 32.92 13.26 24.83
N VAL A 100 32.31 13.36 23.65
CA VAL A 100 32.49 12.42 22.56
C VAL A 100 33.90 12.67 22.03
N GLU A 101 34.88 12.01 22.63
CA GLU A 101 36.20 11.86 22.01
C GLU A 101 36.01 11.21 20.64
N ASN A 102 36.55 11.89 19.63
CA ASN A 102 36.65 11.47 18.23
C ASN A 102 37.43 10.14 18.11
N GLY A 103 36.78 9.03 18.43
CA GLY A 103 37.24 7.70 18.09
C GLY A 103 37.15 7.50 16.58
N ASN A 104 38.32 7.50 15.93
CA ASN A 104 38.53 7.00 14.57
C ASN A 104 37.69 5.74 14.31
N ILE A 105 36.60 5.90 13.55
CA ILE A 105 35.93 4.75 12.94
C ILE A 105 36.84 4.35 11.79
N ALA A 106 37.53 3.24 11.97
CA ALA A 106 38.29 2.60 10.91
C ALA A 106 37.35 2.33 9.73
N GLU A 107 37.76 2.84 8.58
CA GLU A 107 37.20 2.59 7.26
C GLU A 107 37.10 1.07 7.04
N LEU A 108 35.88 0.53 7.08
CA LEU A 108 35.62 -0.87 6.73
C LEU A 108 35.80 -1.00 5.22
N THR A 109 36.94 -1.58 4.83
CA THR A 109 37.28 -1.88 3.44
C THR A 109 36.27 -2.85 2.83
N GLN A 110 35.91 -2.54 1.60
CA GLN A 110 34.76 -3.03 0.86
C GLN A 110 35.05 -4.37 0.15
N GLU A 111 35.65 -5.34 0.84
CA GLU A 111 36.27 -6.52 0.20
C GLU A 111 35.82 -7.90 0.75
N GLU A 112 34.64 -8.00 1.37
CA GLU A 112 34.09 -9.30 1.82
C GLU A 112 32.60 -9.50 1.48
N LEU A 113 32.18 -9.15 0.25
CA LEU A 113 30.85 -9.56 -0.23
C LEU A 113 30.84 -10.04 -1.69
N GLU A 114 31.79 -10.89 -2.05
CA GLU A 114 31.74 -11.67 -3.29
C GLU A 114 32.16 -13.11 -3.01
N THR A 115 31.22 -13.98 -2.64
CA THR A 115 31.28 -15.45 -2.87
C THR A 115 29.95 -16.10 -2.48
N LEU A 116 28.91 -15.88 -3.28
CA LEU A 116 27.82 -16.85 -3.45
C LEU A 116 27.49 -16.94 -4.94
N THR A 117 28.43 -17.56 -5.67
CA THR A 117 28.24 -18.18 -6.98
C THR A 117 27.08 -19.17 -6.89
N SER A 118 25.96 -18.96 -7.59
CA SER A 118 25.72 -19.52 -8.93
C SER A 118 26.13 -20.98 -9.08
N GLU A 119 25.41 -21.87 -8.41
CA GLU A 119 25.29 -23.28 -8.81
C GLU A 119 23.99 -23.84 -8.19
N ASP A 120 23.26 -24.63 -8.98
CA ASP A 120 22.05 -25.39 -8.64
C ASP A 120 20.67 -24.71 -8.67
N VAL A 121 20.24 -24.26 -9.86
CA VAL A 121 18.81 -24.35 -10.25
C VAL A 121 18.72 -24.88 -11.68
N ASP A 122 19.09 -26.14 -11.87
CA ASP A 122 18.82 -26.86 -13.11
C ASP A 122 18.36 -28.28 -12.78
N THR A 123 17.05 -28.45 -12.55
CA THR A 123 16.27 -29.70 -12.72
C THR A 123 14.91 -29.58 -12.03
N VAL A 124 13.85 -29.16 -12.76
CA VAL A 124 12.57 -29.89 -12.87
C VAL A 124 11.86 -29.36 -14.13
N ASN A 125 12.34 -29.79 -15.30
CA ASN A 125 11.51 -29.86 -16.49
C ASN A 125 11.15 -31.33 -16.66
N ARG A 126 10.11 -31.77 -15.95
CA ARG A 126 9.56 -33.12 -16.11
C ARG A 126 8.11 -33.00 -16.57
N VAL A 127 8.01 -33.17 -17.88
CA VAL A 127 6.81 -33.44 -18.66
C VAL A 127 6.22 -34.74 -18.14
N ASP A 128 5.02 -34.68 -17.56
CA ASP A 128 4.15 -35.84 -17.37
C ASP A 128 2.72 -35.47 -17.80
N ASP A 129 2.37 -35.97 -18.99
CA ASP A 129 1.07 -36.49 -19.42
C ASP A 129 -0.21 -35.82 -18.92
N VAL A 130 -0.75 -34.90 -19.74
CA VAL A 130 -2.20 -34.68 -19.82
C VAL A 130 -2.65 -34.77 -21.28
N ASN A 131 -2.94 -36.01 -21.68
CA ASN A 131 -4.10 -36.40 -22.48
C ASN A 131 -4.45 -35.52 -23.71
N THR A 132 -3.65 -35.63 -24.77
CA THR A 132 -4.07 -35.25 -26.13
C THR A 132 -4.93 -36.36 -26.72
N ALA A 133 -6.24 -36.30 -26.46
CA ALA A 133 -7.19 -37.09 -27.23
C ALA A 133 -7.09 -36.72 -28.72
N SER A 134 -7.09 -37.75 -29.57
CA SER A 134 -6.94 -37.69 -31.02
C SER A 134 -7.77 -36.59 -31.68
N ILE A 135 -7.08 -35.61 -32.26
CA ILE A 135 -7.63 -34.82 -33.37
C ILE A 135 -7.46 -35.72 -34.59
N GLN A 136 -8.48 -36.52 -34.88
CA GLN A 136 -8.63 -37.16 -36.18
C GLN A 136 -8.82 -36.07 -37.23
N ASP A 137 -8.11 -36.25 -38.34
CA ASP A 137 -8.23 -35.52 -39.58
C ASP A 137 -9.69 -35.26 -39.96
N ILE A 138 -10.12 -34.00 -39.88
CA ILE A 138 -11.30 -33.54 -40.60
C ILE A 138 -10.80 -32.82 -41.86
N ASP A 139 -10.93 -33.59 -42.93
CA ASP A 139 -10.78 -33.24 -44.32
C ASP A 139 -11.41 -31.88 -44.64
N SER A 140 -10.59 -30.94 -45.11
CA SER A 140 -10.97 -29.55 -45.40
C SER A 140 -11.51 -29.36 -46.81
N SER A 141 -12.35 -30.28 -47.29
CA SER A 141 -13.04 -30.12 -48.56
C SER A 141 -14.49 -30.58 -48.48
N GLU A 142 -15.36 -29.73 -49.02
CA GLU A 142 -16.80 -29.91 -49.20
C GLU A 142 -17.71 -29.43 -48.06
N LEU A 143 -17.99 -28.11 -48.06
CA LEU A 143 -19.35 -27.60 -47.80
C LEU A 143 -19.52 -26.19 -48.39
N TYR A 144 -19.37 -26.10 -49.72
CA TYR A 144 -20.15 -25.13 -50.48
C TYR A 144 -21.56 -25.71 -50.63
N THR A 145 -22.44 -25.42 -49.68
CA THR A 145 -23.87 -25.48 -49.94
C THR A 145 -24.48 -24.14 -49.57
N ASN A 146 -24.85 -23.42 -50.63
CA ASN A 146 -26.02 -22.55 -50.72
C ASN A 146 -26.26 -21.64 -49.51
N ARG A 147 -25.93 -20.37 -49.70
CA ARG A 147 -26.58 -19.23 -49.06
C ARG A 147 -27.99 -19.09 -49.67
N PRO A 148 -29.10 -19.50 -49.01
CA PRO A 148 -30.37 -18.89 -49.31
C PRO A 148 -30.40 -17.50 -48.65
N ALA A 149 -31.22 -16.60 -49.16
CA ALA A 149 -31.47 -15.30 -48.56
C ALA A 149 -31.89 -15.50 -47.08
N LEU A 150 -31.11 -14.95 -46.16
CA LEU A 150 -31.23 -15.15 -44.71
C LEU A 150 -31.25 -13.77 -44.06
N ASP A 151 -32.31 -13.02 -44.36
CA ASP A 151 -32.59 -11.69 -43.76
C ASP A 151 -34.03 -11.65 -43.19
N THR A 152 -34.63 -12.80 -42.89
CA THR A 152 -36.02 -12.81 -42.35
C THR A 152 -36.30 -13.93 -41.33
N GLU A 153 -35.39 -14.90 -41.16
CA GLU A 153 -35.58 -16.00 -40.20
C GLU A 153 -34.86 -15.78 -38.84
N GLU A 154 -33.81 -14.95 -38.76
CA GLU A 154 -33.19 -14.63 -37.45
C GLU A 154 -34.11 -13.78 -36.56
N GLU A 155 -34.93 -12.89 -37.14
CA GLU A 155 -35.90 -12.09 -36.36
C GLU A 155 -37.02 -12.94 -35.76
N THR A 156 -37.39 -14.06 -36.40
CA THR A 156 -38.48 -14.93 -35.91
C THR A 156 -37.99 -15.96 -34.87
N ALA A 157 -36.72 -16.37 -34.91
CA ALA A 157 -36.12 -17.21 -33.87
C ALA A 157 -35.82 -16.43 -32.57
N LEU A 158 -35.49 -15.14 -32.65
CA LEU A 158 -35.27 -14.30 -31.47
C LEU A 158 -36.56 -14.06 -30.66
N ALA A 159 -37.73 -14.11 -31.30
CA ALA A 159 -39.02 -13.90 -30.65
C ALA A 159 -39.43 -15.05 -29.70
N THR A 160 -38.76 -16.22 -29.75
CA THR A 160 -38.99 -17.37 -28.85
C THR A 160 -37.88 -17.62 -27.83
N ALA A 161 -36.78 -16.86 -27.89
CA ALA A 161 -35.66 -17.01 -26.98
C ALA A 161 -36.06 -16.59 -25.55
N THR A 162 -35.60 -17.36 -24.56
CA THR A 162 -35.83 -16.99 -23.15
C THR A 162 -35.03 -15.75 -22.78
N LYS A 163 -35.52 -14.94 -21.82
CA LYS A 163 -34.81 -13.72 -21.36
C LYS A 163 -33.34 -13.98 -21.03
N SER A 164 -33.05 -15.09 -20.35
CA SER A 164 -31.70 -15.52 -20.00
C SER A 164 -30.82 -15.82 -21.22
N GLU A 165 -31.39 -16.36 -22.29
CA GLU A 165 -30.69 -16.67 -23.53
C GLU A 165 -30.39 -15.41 -24.35
N LEU A 166 -31.32 -14.46 -24.38
CA LEU A 166 -31.09 -13.13 -24.97
C LEU A 166 -29.98 -12.37 -24.23
N ILE A 167 -29.97 -12.43 -22.90
CA ILE A 167 -28.92 -11.83 -22.06
C ILE A 167 -27.58 -12.52 -22.32
N ALA A 168 -27.54 -13.86 -22.37
CA ALA A 168 -26.31 -14.61 -22.64
C ALA A 168 -25.74 -14.31 -24.04
N SER A 169 -26.58 -14.32 -25.07
CA SER A 169 -26.20 -14.01 -26.45
C SER A 169 -25.71 -12.56 -26.57
N THR A 170 -26.43 -11.62 -25.95
CA THR A 170 -26.04 -10.20 -25.95
C THR A 170 -24.73 -9.98 -25.19
N ALA A 171 -24.54 -10.62 -24.04
CA ALA A 171 -23.29 -10.53 -23.29
C ALA A 171 -22.10 -11.09 -24.08
N ASN A 172 -22.29 -12.23 -24.76
CA ASN A 172 -21.28 -12.80 -25.63
C ASN A 172 -20.94 -11.87 -26.82
N SER A 173 -21.95 -11.18 -27.37
CA SER A 173 -21.77 -10.19 -28.44
C SER A 173 -20.95 -8.96 -27.97
N LEU A 174 -21.01 -8.63 -26.67
CA LEU A 174 -20.19 -7.60 -26.03
C LEU A 174 -18.81 -8.11 -25.60
N GLY A 175 -18.47 -9.38 -25.86
CA GLY A 175 -17.22 -10.01 -25.41
C GLY A 175 -17.19 -10.28 -23.90
N VAL A 176 -18.36 -10.31 -23.24
CA VAL A 176 -18.49 -10.53 -21.80
C VAL A 176 -18.99 -11.94 -21.54
N VAL A 177 -18.21 -12.72 -20.81
CA VAL A 177 -18.61 -14.06 -20.36
C VAL A 177 -19.27 -13.94 -18.99
N LEU A 178 -20.60 -14.07 -18.95
CA LEU A 178 -21.38 -14.09 -17.72
C LEU A 178 -21.59 -15.54 -17.26
N ASN A 179 -21.58 -15.76 -15.94
CA ASN A 179 -21.96 -17.07 -15.40
C ASN A 179 -23.50 -17.22 -15.33
N THR A 180 -23.98 -18.46 -15.18
CA THR A 180 -25.42 -18.76 -15.17
C THR A 180 -26.19 -17.99 -14.09
N ALA A 181 -25.61 -17.82 -12.90
CA ALA A 181 -26.24 -17.09 -11.81
C ALA A 181 -26.31 -15.57 -12.07
N GLU A 182 -25.32 -15.00 -12.75
CA GLU A 182 -25.29 -13.58 -13.15
C GLU A 182 -26.32 -13.30 -14.24
N ILE A 183 -26.47 -14.23 -15.19
CA ILE A 183 -27.51 -14.17 -16.22
C ILE A 183 -28.90 -14.19 -15.57
N GLU A 184 -29.14 -15.07 -14.61
CA GLU A 184 -30.41 -15.13 -13.85
C GLU A 184 -30.68 -13.86 -13.03
N LEU A 185 -29.64 -13.28 -12.43
CA LEU A 185 -29.77 -12.06 -11.65
C LEU A 185 -30.10 -10.84 -12.54
N ILE A 186 -29.47 -10.74 -13.71
CA ILE A 186 -29.83 -9.71 -14.70
C ILE A 186 -31.25 -9.97 -15.21
N ALA A 187 -31.60 -11.21 -15.55
CA ALA A 187 -32.91 -11.59 -16.09
C ALA A 187 -34.06 -11.32 -15.10
N SER A 188 -33.84 -11.55 -13.80
CA SER A 188 -34.84 -11.30 -12.75
C SER A 188 -35.04 -9.82 -12.45
N ASN A 189 -34.02 -8.99 -12.66
CA ASN A 189 -34.12 -7.53 -12.53
C ASN A 189 -34.51 -6.84 -13.85
N PHE A 190 -34.57 -7.57 -14.96
CA PHE A 190 -34.89 -7.06 -16.28
C PHE A 190 -36.40 -7.11 -16.56
N ASN A 191 -37.05 -5.94 -16.49
CA ASN A 191 -38.47 -5.79 -16.74
C ASN A 191 -38.75 -5.22 -18.13
N SER A 192 -38.57 -6.06 -19.18
CA SER A 192 -38.92 -5.69 -20.56
C SER A 192 -40.39 -5.29 -20.67
N SER A 193 -40.63 -4.00 -20.75
CA SER A 193 -41.97 -3.44 -21.00
C SER A 193 -42.13 -3.00 -22.46
N SER A 194 -41.08 -3.14 -23.28
CA SER A 194 -41.10 -2.77 -24.70
C SER A 194 -41.71 -3.89 -25.56
N GLU A 195 -42.58 -3.50 -26.48
CA GLU A 195 -43.16 -4.38 -27.49
C GLU A 195 -42.19 -4.61 -28.67
N ASP A 196 -41.13 -3.80 -28.80
CA ASP A 196 -40.10 -3.95 -29.83
C ASP A 196 -38.88 -4.72 -29.29
N LEU A 197 -38.43 -5.70 -30.08
CA LEU A 197 -37.24 -6.50 -29.84
C LEU A 197 -35.97 -5.63 -29.84
N THR A 198 -35.93 -4.61 -30.70
CA THR A 198 -34.77 -3.71 -30.81
C THR A 198 -34.57 -2.89 -29.53
N ASP A 199 -35.66 -2.34 -29.01
CA ASP A 199 -35.67 -1.61 -27.73
C ASP A 199 -35.34 -2.54 -26.56
N SER A 200 -35.86 -3.78 -26.58
CA SER A 200 -35.56 -4.79 -25.56
C SER A 200 -34.08 -5.19 -25.56
N LEU A 201 -33.44 -5.33 -26.73
CA LEU A 201 -32.01 -5.63 -26.84
C LEU A 201 -31.15 -4.47 -26.32
N GLU A 202 -31.53 -3.23 -26.60
CA GLU A 202 -30.80 -2.07 -26.08
C GLU A 202 -30.95 -1.93 -24.56
N GLU A 203 -32.14 -2.24 -24.03
CA GLU A 203 -32.39 -2.31 -22.59
C GLU A 203 -31.56 -3.43 -21.93
N ILE A 204 -31.45 -4.61 -22.56
CA ILE A 204 -30.58 -5.71 -22.11
C ILE A 204 -29.11 -5.29 -22.10
N LYS A 205 -28.62 -4.63 -23.16
CA LYS A 205 -27.24 -4.13 -23.20
C LYS A 205 -26.99 -3.14 -22.06
N SER A 206 -27.92 -2.20 -21.86
CA SER A 206 -27.84 -1.22 -20.77
C SER A 206 -27.78 -1.91 -19.40
N ALA A 207 -28.64 -2.92 -19.17
CA ALA A 207 -28.65 -3.70 -17.94
C ALA A 207 -27.34 -4.48 -17.72
N ILE A 208 -26.78 -5.10 -18.77
CA ILE A 208 -25.48 -5.79 -18.71
C ILE A 208 -24.36 -4.80 -18.36
N VAL A 209 -24.31 -3.63 -19.02
CA VAL A 209 -23.29 -2.61 -18.75
C VAL A 209 -23.41 -2.09 -17.31
N ALA A 210 -24.62 -1.80 -16.84
CA ALA A 210 -24.87 -1.36 -15.47
C ALA A 210 -24.44 -2.43 -14.45
N PHE A 211 -24.72 -3.71 -14.73
CA PHE A 211 -24.30 -4.81 -13.87
C PHE A 211 -22.77 -4.95 -13.81
N ILE A 212 -22.08 -4.80 -14.94
CA ILE A 212 -20.61 -4.81 -14.99
C ILE A 212 -20.05 -3.65 -14.18
N GLN A 213 -20.58 -2.43 -14.34
CA GLN A 213 -20.16 -1.26 -13.57
C GLN A 213 -20.35 -1.49 -12.06
N TYR A 214 -21.47 -2.07 -11.65
CA TYR A 214 -21.71 -2.45 -10.26
C TYR A 214 -20.68 -3.45 -9.75
N LYS A 215 -20.39 -4.51 -10.51
CA LYS A 215 -19.35 -5.50 -10.15
C LYS A 215 -17.95 -4.89 -10.05
N VAL A 216 -17.59 -3.99 -10.97
CA VAL A 216 -16.31 -3.26 -10.91
C VAL A 216 -16.24 -2.41 -9.65
N SER A 217 -17.32 -1.70 -9.30
CA SER A 217 -17.40 -0.91 -8.07
C SER A 217 -17.26 -1.79 -6.82
N LEU A 218 -17.99 -2.90 -6.74
CA LEU A 218 -17.94 -3.84 -5.61
C LEU A 218 -16.55 -4.46 -5.45
N ASN A 219 -15.92 -4.85 -6.56
CA ASN A 219 -14.54 -5.37 -6.53
C ASN A 219 -13.55 -4.28 -6.11
N SER A 220 -13.69 -3.05 -6.59
CA SER A 220 -12.86 -1.93 -6.17
C SER A 220 -13.00 -1.65 -4.68
N GLN A 221 -14.21 -1.70 -4.14
CA GLN A 221 -14.46 -1.54 -2.71
C GLN A 221 -13.76 -2.64 -1.91
N LYS A 222 -13.93 -3.90 -2.31
CA LYS A 222 -13.29 -5.04 -1.64
C LYS A 222 -11.75 -4.96 -1.69
N ILE A 223 -11.20 -4.52 -2.82
CA ILE A 223 -9.76 -4.29 -2.94
C ILE A 223 -9.30 -3.21 -1.96
N SER A 224 -10.03 -2.08 -1.87
CA SER A 224 -9.71 -1.01 -0.92
C SER A 224 -9.74 -1.49 0.53
N GLU A 225 -10.77 -2.25 0.92
CA GLU A 225 -10.90 -2.84 2.25
C GLU A 225 -9.71 -3.76 2.58
N THR A 226 -9.37 -4.68 1.68
CA THR A 226 -8.21 -5.57 1.88
C THR A 226 -6.88 -4.80 1.93
N LEU A 227 -6.75 -3.72 1.16
CA LEU A 227 -5.56 -2.88 1.18
C LEU A 227 -5.42 -2.11 2.49
N GLU A 228 -6.54 -1.65 3.05
CA GLU A 228 -6.59 -1.00 4.35
C GLU A 228 -6.19 -1.97 5.46
N GLU A 229 -6.74 -3.19 5.47
CA GLU A 229 -6.36 -4.25 6.41
C GLU A 229 -4.86 -4.58 6.33
N ILE A 230 -4.31 -4.75 5.12
CA ILE A 230 -2.88 -5.03 4.93
C ILE A 230 -2.03 -3.86 5.43
N SER A 231 -2.44 -2.62 5.11
CA SER A 231 -1.75 -1.42 5.57
C SER A 231 -1.76 -1.32 7.10
N GLN A 232 -2.88 -1.66 7.73
CA GLN A 232 -3.02 -1.65 9.18
C GLN A 232 -2.11 -2.71 9.82
N VAL A 233 -2.17 -3.96 9.35
CA VAL A 233 -1.30 -5.05 9.85
C VAL A 233 0.18 -4.71 9.68
N ALA A 234 0.55 -4.11 8.54
CA ALA A 234 1.93 -3.69 8.30
C ALA A 234 2.36 -2.55 9.25
N SER A 235 1.47 -1.58 9.50
CA SER A 235 1.72 -0.47 10.44
C SER A 235 1.86 -0.96 11.87
N ASP A 236 0.98 -1.86 12.31
CA ASP A 236 1.01 -2.47 13.64
C ASP A 236 2.27 -3.30 13.83
N GLY A 237 2.63 -4.12 12.83
CA GLY A 237 3.86 -4.92 12.86
C GLY A 237 5.12 -4.04 12.90
N PHE A 238 5.16 -2.94 12.17
CA PHE A 238 6.28 -1.99 12.23
C PHE A 238 6.37 -1.32 13.60
N SER A 239 5.24 -0.87 14.15
CA SER A 239 5.18 -0.21 15.46
C SER A 239 5.62 -1.16 16.58
N GLN A 240 5.12 -2.40 16.56
CA GLN A 240 5.49 -3.44 17.53
C GLN A 240 6.98 -3.79 17.43
N ASN A 241 7.52 -3.95 16.22
CA ASN A 241 8.95 -4.21 16.03
C ASN A 241 9.80 -3.04 16.55
N SER A 242 9.40 -1.80 16.26
CA SER A 242 10.10 -0.61 16.75
C SER A 242 10.08 -0.53 18.28
N GLU A 243 8.95 -0.86 18.90
CA GLU A 243 8.82 -0.92 20.35
C GLU A 243 9.74 -2.01 20.94
N GLN A 244 9.68 -3.24 20.41
CA GLN A 244 10.53 -4.34 20.86
C GLN A 244 12.02 -4.02 20.73
N LEU A 245 12.43 -3.42 19.62
CA LEU A 245 13.81 -2.98 19.42
C LEU A 245 14.22 -1.91 20.44
N THR A 246 13.35 -0.94 20.70
CA THR A 246 13.60 0.12 21.69
C THR A 246 13.74 -0.46 23.09
N THR A 247 12.79 -1.32 23.51
CA THR A 247 12.83 -2.00 24.81
C THR A 247 14.07 -2.90 24.92
N GLY A 248 14.41 -3.64 23.86
CA GLY A 248 15.60 -4.49 23.82
C GLY A 248 16.90 -3.71 23.98
N LEU A 249 17.05 -2.60 23.25
CA LEU A 249 18.23 -1.73 23.34
C LEU A 249 18.36 -1.06 24.71
N GLN A 250 17.25 -0.61 25.29
CA GLN A 250 17.22 -0.08 26.65
C GLN A 250 17.62 -1.15 27.67
N GLY A 251 17.13 -2.39 27.51
CA GLY A 251 17.49 -3.53 28.34
C GLY A 251 18.99 -3.85 28.27
N ILE A 252 19.56 -3.92 27.06
CA ILE A 252 21.00 -4.15 26.84
C ILE A 252 21.83 -3.05 27.51
N ASN A 253 21.45 -1.78 27.35
CA ASN A 253 22.16 -0.67 27.98
C ASN A 253 22.12 -0.77 29.50
N SER A 254 20.95 -1.07 30.08
CA SER A 254 20.81 -1.28 31.53
C SER A 254 21.72 -2.42 32.02
N GLN A 255 21.72 -3.56 31.32
CA GLN A 255 22.56 -4.71 31.64
C GLN A 255 24.06 -4.38 31.54
N LEU A 256 24.48 -3.62 30.53
CA LEU A 256 25.87 -3.21 30.34
C LEU A 256 26.34 -2.29 31.49
N GLN A 257 25.48 -1.39 31.95
CA GLN A 257 25.78 -0.52 33.10
C GLN A 257 25.91 -1.32 34.39
N GLU A 258 25.02 -2.29 34.61
CA GLU A 258 25.09 -3.20 35.76
C GLU A 258 26.37 -4.06 35.72
N GLN A 259 26.69 -4.68 34.59
CA GLN A 259 27.93 -5.44 34.42
C GLN A 259 29.18 -4.58 34.66
N THR A 260 29.18 -3.33 34.20
CA THR A 260 30.28 -2.39 34.43
C THR A 260 30.43 -2.07 35.92
N LYS A 261 29.31 -1.88 36.63
CA LYS A 261 29.29 -1.66 38.08
C LYS A 261 29.83 -2.87 38.83
N ASP A 262 29.38 -4.07 38.47
CA ASP A 262 29.82 -5.34 39.05
C ASP A 262 31.30 -5.60 38.82
N PHE A 263 31.77 -5.37 37.59
CA PHE A 263 33.18 -5.47 37.26
C PHE A 263 34.02 -4.53 38.13
N LYS A 264 33.64 -3.25 38.22
CA LYS A 264 34.33 -2.27 39.08
C LYS A 264 34.33 -2.71 40.55
N SER A 265 33.23 -3.26 41.05
CA SER A 265 33.12 -3.77 42.41
C SER A 265 34.06 -4.95 42.65
N LYS A 266 34.06 -5.93 41.74
CA LYS A 266 34.97 -7.10 41.78
C LYS A 266 36.42 -6.68 41.74
N VAL A 267 36.82 -5.80 40.81
CA VAL A 267 38.19 -5.27 40.72
C VAL A 267 38.62 -4.57 42.01
N LYS A 268 37.75 -3.73 42.60
CA LYS A 268 38.04 -3.07 43.89
C LYS A 268 38.22 -4.09 45.02
N SER A 269 37.36 -5.11 45.09
CA SER A 269 37.45 -6.18 46.09
C SER A 269 38.77 -6.96 45.97
N THR A 270 39.14 -7.36 44.75
CA THR A 270 40.42 -8.03 44.47
C THR A 270 41.60 -7.13 44.86
N LEU A 271 41.59 -5.86 44.45
CA LEU A 271 42.68 -4.93 44.78
C LEU A 271 42.82 -4.69 46.30
N ALA A 272 41.70 -4.68 47.03
CA ALA A 272 41.70 -4.57 48.48
C ALA A 272 42.36 -5.78 49.16
N ALA A 273 42.19 -6.99 48.61
CA ALA A 273 42.85 -8.20 49.11
C ALA A 273 44.39 -8.16 48.96
N PHE A 274 44.90 -7.39 47.99
CA PHE A 274 46.33 -7.20 47.77
C PHE A 274 46.94 -6.01 48.53
N LYS A 275 46.14 -5.22 49.26
CA LYS A 275 46.68 -4.13 50.09
C LYS A 275 47.44 -4.70 51.28
N ILE A 276 48.77 -4.51 51.28
CA ILE A 276 49.64 -4.83 52.41
C ILE A 276 49.30 -3.87 53.56
N PRO A 277 49.09 -4.36 54.81
CA PRO A 277 48.87 -3.49 55.96
C PRO A 277 50.04 -2.54 56.12
N SER A 278 49.78 -1.23 56.18
CA SER A 278 50.82 -0.25 56.43
C SER A 278 51.45 -0.54 57.80
N LEU A 279 52.72 -0.94 57.80
CA LEU A 279 53.53 -1.03 59.01
C LEU A 279 53.52 0.37 59.64
N LYS A 280 52.85 0.51 60.78
CA LYS A 280 52.93 1.71 61.62
C LYS A 280 54.40 1.97 61.88
N ALA A 281 54.94 3.07 61.35
CA ALA A 281 56.27 3.52 61.67
C ALA A 281 56.32 3.78 63.19
N GLY A 282 57.10 2.96 63.89
CA GLY A 282 57.41 3.13 65.31
C GLY A 282 58.58 4.09 65.49
#